data_AF-A0A1Z4LY74-F1
#
_entry.id   AF-A0A1Z4LY74-F1
#
_cell.length_a   1.000
_cell.length_b   1.000
_cell.length_c   1.000
_cell.angle_alpha   90.00
_cell.angle_beta   90.00
_cell.angle_gamma   90.00
#
_symmetry.space_group_name_H-M   'P 1'
#
loop_
_entity.id
_entity.type
_entity.pdbx_description
1 polymer ?
#
loop_
_entity_poly.entity_id
_entity_poly.type
_entity_poly.pdbx_seq_one_letter_code
_entity_poly.pdbx_strand_id
1 'polypeptide(L)'
;MKAKYPINLHKGSTFIFVLALMVIYQNFTIGAWVYLALHGTYGILWLLKDRLFPDKQWEQEIPIWAGILSFFLINLYWVAPFILISSGSVPSPPLIAAAISINIFGVFLHYTSDAQKYYTLKYKSGLITEGFFARCRNTNYLGEVLIYFSFALLVQHWLAFVILGLFVAVIFFPNMLKKDKSLSRYPEFEEYKANSGLLLPKVWGDSSQADTLEVEG
;
A
#
# COMPACT_ATOMS: atom_id res chain seq x y z
N MET A 1 11.57 9.92 17.56
CA MET A 1 12.02 9.76 16.16
C MET A 1 10.81 9.78 15.25
N LYS A 2 10.93 10.14 13.95
CA LYS A 2 9.77 10.15 13.06
C LYS A 2 9.32 8.74 12.68
N ALA A 3 8.01 8.51 12.61
CA ALA A 3 7.42 7.21 12.25
C ALA A 3 7.86 6.70 10.87
N LYS A 4 8.19 7.60 9.94
CA LYS A 4 8.69 7.25 8.61
C LYS A 4 10.06 6.59 8.58
N TYR A 5 10.93 6.86 9.56
CA TYR A 5 12.32 6.37 9.50
C TYR A 5 12.46 4.84 9.45
N PRO A 6 11.82 4.03 10.31
CA PRO A 6 11.91 2.58 10.22
C PRO A 6 11.29 2.04 8.92
N ILE A 7 10.20 2.66 8.45
CA ILE A 7 9.53 2.29 7.21
C ILE A 7 10.44 2.57 6.01
N ASN A 8 10.98 3.79 5.92
CA ASN A 8 11.88 4.19 4.85
C ASN A 8 13.18 3.37 4.85
N LEU A 9 13.70 3.00 6.03
CA LEU A 9 14.86 2.12 6.12
C LEU A 9 14.56 0.76 5.50
N HIS A 10 13.44 0.13 5.87
CA HIS A 10 13.00 -1.11 5.25
C HIS A 10 12.84 -0.96 3.73
N LYS A 11 12.05 0.02 3.27
CA LYS A 11 11.77 0.25 1.85
C LYS A 11 13.05 0.51 1.04
N GLY A 12 13.97 1.32 1.57
CA GLY A 12 15.23 1.65 0.92
C GLY A 12 16.24 0.50 0.90
N SER A 13 16.18 -0.41 1.88
CA SER A 13 17.06 -1.58 1.93
C SER A 13 16.50 -2.81 1.21
N THR A 14 15.20 -2.85 0.90
CA THR A 14 14.56 -4.01 0.24
C THR A 14 15.24 -4.43 -1.05
N PHE A 15 15.61 -3.50 -1.95
CA PHE A 15 16.27 -3.88 -3.20
C PHE A 15 17.60 -4.60 -2.93
N ILE A 16 18.43 -4.03 -2.05
CA ILE A 16 19.73 -4.59 -1.67
C ILE A 16 19.54 -5.94 -0.97
N PHE A 17 18.56 -6.05 -0.08
CA PHE A 17 18.25 -7.28 0.64
C PHE A 17 17.85 -8.41 -0.31
N VAL A 18 16.93 -8.16 -1.25
CA VAL A 18 16.48 -9.16 -2.22
C VAL A 18 17.64 -9.56 -3.15
N LEU A 19 18.44 -8.60 -3.63
CA LEU A 19 19.60 -8.88 -4.46
C LEU A 19 20.66 -9.70 -3.70
N ALA A 20 20.90 -9.40 -2.43
CA ALA A 20 21.81 -10.16 -1.57
C ALA A 20 21.34 -11.61 -1.41
N LEU A 21 20.03 -11.84 -1.22
CA LEU A 21 19.48 -13.20 -1.20
C LEU A 21 19.75 -13.93 -2.52
N MET A 22 19.55 -13.28 -3.67
CA MET A 22 19.81 -13.90 -4.99
C MET A 22 21.27 -14.34 -5.12
N VAL A 23 22.21 -13.52 -4.66
CA VAL A 23 23.64 -13.84 -4.64
C VAL A 23 23.96 -14.96 -3.65
N ILE A 24 23.44 -14.91 -2.42
CA ILE A 24 23.74 -15.92 -1.39
C ILE A 24 23.23 -17.30 -1.81
N TYR A 25 22.00 -17.37 -2.34
CA TYR A 25 21.37 -18.63 -2.73
C TYR A 25 21.62 -19.02 -4.20
N GLN A 26 22.38 -18.21 -4.94
CA GLN A 26 22.68 -18.42 -6.38
C GLN A 26 21.43 -18.63 -7.24
N ASN A 27 20.33 -17.94 -6.90
CA ASN A 27 19.05 -18.06 -7.59
C ASN A 27 18.73 -16.80 -8.38
N PHE A 28 18.93 -16.89 -9.70
CA PHE A 28 18.70 -15.84 -10.69
C PHE A 28 17.57 -16.20 -11.67
N THR A 29 16.61 -16.99 -11.22
CA THR A 29 15.43 -17.35 -12.03
C THR A 29 14.59 -16.12 -12.38
N ILE A 30 13.72 -16.25 -13.40
CA ILE A 30 12.78 -15.19 -13.77
C ILE A 30 11.92 -14.76 -12.57
N GLY A 31 11.50 -15.72 -11.72
CA GLY A 31 10.75 -15.41 -10.49
C GLY A 31 11.51 -14.50 -9.54
N ALA A 32 12.80 -14.76 -9.30
CA ALA A 32 13.64 -13.92 -8.45
C ALA A 32 13.83 -12.50 -9.04
N TRP A 33 14.10 -12.39 -10.34
CA TRP A 33 14.22 -11.09 -11.02
C TRP A 33 12.93 -10.28 -11.00
N VAL A 34 11.79 -10.93 -11.26
CA VAL A 34 10.48 -10.28 -11.18
C VAL A 34 10.22 -9.81 -9.75
N TYR A 35 10.50 -10.63 -8.74
CA TYR A 35 10.31 -10.24 -7.35
C TYR A 35 11.19 -9.04 -6.95
N LEU A 36 12.47 -9.04 -7.34
CA LEU A 36 13.38 -7.90 -7.16
C LEU A 36 12.84 -6.65 -7.85
N ALA A 37 12.41 -6.77 -9.11
CA ALA A 37 11.86 -5.67 -9.87
C ALA A 37 10.61 -5.08 -9.20
N LEU A 38 9.65 -5.90 -8.79
CA LEU A 38 8.41 -5.41 -8.19
C LEU A 38 8.63 -4.86 -6.78
N HIS A 39 9.24 -5.63 -5.86
CA HIS A 39 9.38 -5.22 -4.46
C HIS A 39 10.48 -4.16 -4.26
N GLY A 40 11.62 -4.30 -4.96
CA GLY A 40 12.71 -3.35 -4.90
C GLY A 40 12.31 -1.99 -5.48
N THR A 41 11.67 -1.96 -6.66
CA THR A 41 11.20 -0.71 -7.26
C THR A 41 10.10 -0.07 -6.42
N TYR A 42 9.17 -0.85 -5.87
CA TYR A 42 8.18 -0.33 -4.91
C TYR A 42 8.86 0.38 -3.71
N GLY A 43 9.93 -0.20 -3.17
CA GLY A 43 10.73 0.43 -2.12
C GLY A 43 11.32 1.78 -2.53
N ILE A 44 11.86 1.88 -3.75
CA ILE A 44 12.41 3.14 -4.30
C ILE A 44 11.30 4.18 -4.53
N LEU A 45 10.19 3.79 -5.15
CA LEU A 45 9.03 4.66 -5.39
C LEU A 45 8.43 5.17 -4.09
N TRP A 46 8.44 4.37 -3.02
CA TRP A 46 8.03 4.80 -1.69
C TRP A 46 8.87 5.97 -1.18
N LEU A 47 10.21 5.88 -1.30
CA LEU A 47 11.10 6.96 -0.88
C LEU A 47 10.91 8.23 -1.72
N LEU A 48 10.62 8.06 -3.02
CA LEU A 48 10.31 9.18 -3.89
C LEU A 48 9.00 9.87 -3.47
N LYS A 49 7.93 9.10 -3.25
CA LYS A 49 6.66 9.57 -2.69
C LYS A 49 6.86 10.36 -1.39
N ASP A 50 7.61 9.80 -0.43
CA ASP A 50 7.86 10.45 0.87
C ASP A 50 8.51 11.83 0.73
N ARG A 51 9.26 12.07 -0.35
CA ARG A 51 9.85 13.39 -0.65
C ARG A 51 8.91 14.31 -1.41
N LEU A 52 8.14 13.80 -2.36
CA LEU A 52 7.31 14.60 -3.26
C LEU A 52 5.97 15.01 -2.65
N PHE A 53 5.29 14.08 -1.98
CA PHE A 53 3.98 14.28 -1.36
C PHE A 53 3.90 13.50 -0.03
N PRO A 54 4.62 13.96 1.02
CA PRO A 54 4.70 13.27 2.30
C PRO A 54 3.34 13.16 3.00
N ASP A 55 3.11 12.01 3.66
CA ASP A 55 1.94 11.82 4.49
C ASP A 55 2.19 12.34 5.92
N LYS A 56 1.28 13.19 6.41
CA LYS A 56 1.35 13.77 7.77
C LYS A 56 1.36 12.72 8.87
N GLN A 57 0.82 11.52 8.64
CA GLN A 57 0.87 10.42 9.58
C GLN A 57 2.30 9.92 9.82
N TRP A 58 3.15 9.89 8.80
CA TRP A 58 4.51 9.38 8.92
C TRP A 58 5.50 10.40 9.48
N GLU A 59 5.12 11.67 9.50
CA GLU A 59 5.88 12.77 10.11
C GLU A 59 5.74 12.85 11.64
N GLN A 60 4.78 12.10 12.22
CA GLN A 60 4.55 12.09 13.66
C GLN A 60 5.76 11.53 14.43
N GLU A 61 6.02 12.10 15.60
CA GLU A 61 7.03 11.56 16.50
C GLU A 61 6.51 10.34 17.25
N ILE A 62 7.35 9.30 17.28
CA ILE A 62 7.13 8.08 18.06
C ILE A 62 8.32 7.84 19.00
N PRO A 63 8.08 7.19 20.15
CA PRO A 63 9.14 6.68 21.00
C PRO A 63 10.09 5.76 20.22
N ILE A 64 11.38 5.77 20.59
CA ILE A 64 12.41 4.98 19.89
C ILE A 64 12.06 3.49 19.90
N TRP A 65 11.59 2.96 21.03
CA TRP A 65 11.19 1.56 21.14
C TRP A 65 10.07 1.19 20.16
N ALA A 66 9.11 2.09 19.92
CA ALA A 66 8.02 1.88 18.98
C ALA A 66 8.54 1.91 17.53
N GLY A 67 9.54 2.75 17.26
CA GLY A 67 10.26 2.76 15.98
C GLY A 67 10.99 1.45 15.70
N ILE A 68 11.70 0.91 16.71
CA ILE A 68 12.38 -0.38 16.63
C ILE A 68 11.36 -1.50 16.37
N LEU A 69 10.26 -1.54 17.13
CA LEU A 69 9.19 -2.53 16.93
C LEU A 69 8.58 -2.43 15.51
N SER A 70 8.34 -1.21 15.02
CA SER A 70 7.82 -0.98 13.67
C SER A 70 8.78 -1.50 12.60
N PHE A 71 10.09 -1.34 12.80
CA PHE A 71 11.11 -1.86 11.88
C PHE A 71 11.09 -3.40 11.81
N PHE A 72 11.04 -4.08 12.96
CA PHE A 72 10.95 -5.54 12.97
C PHE A 72 9.64 -6.05 12.38
N LEU A 73 8.53 -5.36 12.67
CA LEU A 73 7.24 -5.72 12.13
C LEU A 73 7.26 -5.63 10.59
N ILE A 74 7.67 -4.49 10.01
CA ILE A 74 7.70 -4.33 8.55
C ILE A 74 8.68 -5.29 7.86
N ASN A 75 9.75 -5.70 8.53
CA ASN A 75 10.68 -6.71 8.01
C ASN A 75 10.06 -8.11 7.86
N LEU A 76 8.87 -8.39 8.42
CA LEU A 76 8.15 -9.62 8.10
C LEU A 76 7.85 -9.74 6.60
N TYR A 77 7.75 -8.63 5.86
CA TYR A 77 7.60 -8.67 4.40
C TYR A 77 8.84 -9.20 3.66
N TRP A 78 9.99 -9.31 4.33
CA TRP A 78 11.19 -9.95 3.77
C TRP A 78 11.19 -11.47 3.87
N VAL A 79 10.23 -12.07 4.60
CA VAL A 79 10.02 -13.53 4.58
C VAL A 79 9.65 -14.02 3.18
N ALA A 80 8.85 -13.25 2.45
CA ALA A 80 8.41 -13.58 1.09
C ALA A 80 9.56 -13.74 0.07
N PRO A 81 10.45 -12.74 -0.15
CA PRO A 81 11.60 -12.94 -1.03
C PRO A 81 12.56 -14.00 -0.51
N PHE A 82 12.73 -14.12 0.82
CA PHE A 82 13.56 -15.16 1.40
C PHE A 82 13.08 -16.56 0.98
N ILE A 83 11.80 -16.87 1.14
CA ILE A 83 11.25 -18.19 0.77
C ILE A 83 11.37 -18.43 -0.74
N LEU A 84 10.95 -17.46 -1.58
CA LEU A 84 11.02 -17.61 -3.03
C LEU A 84 12.45 -17.90 -3.50
N ILE A 85 13.41 -17.12 -3.01
CA ILE A 85 14.79 -17.19 -3.49
C ILE A 85 15.52 -18.40 -2.91
N SER A 86 15.33 -18.71 -1.62
CA SER A 86 16.00 -19.85 -0.98
C SER A 86 15.45 -21.21 -1.39
N SER A 87 14.18 -21.30 -1.77
CA SER A 87 13.55 -22.57 -2.18
C SER A 87 13.86 -22.97 -3.62
N GLY A 88 14.30 -22.04 -4.48
CA GLY A 88 14.45 -22.29 -5.91
C GLY A 88 13.11 -22.43 -6.65
N SER A 89 11.98 -22.07 -6.03
CA SER A 89 10.67 -22.20 -6.67
C SER A 89 10.56 -21.30 -7.90
N VAL A 90 9.93 -21.83 -8.96
CA VAL A 90 9.77 -21.13 -10.23
C VAL A 90 8.28 -20.90 -10.49
N PRO A 91 7.78 -19.66 -10.33
CA PRO A 91 6.45 -19.26 -10.75
C PRO A 91 6.18 -19.55 -12.22
N SER A 92 5.00 -20.10 -12.51
CA SER A 92 4.55 -20.32 -13.87
C SER A 92 4.36 -18.98 -14.60
N PRO A 93 4.56 -18.91 -15.92
CA PRO A 93 4.38 -17.66 -16.67
C PRO A 93 2.99 -16.99 -16.46
N PRO A 94 1.85 -17.72 -16.42
CA PRO A 94 0.56 -17.10 -16.11
C PRO A 94 0.50 -16.47 -14.72
N LEU A 95 1.11 -17.11 -13.71
CA LEU A 95 1.18 -16.58 -12.35
C LEU A 95 2.04 -15.31 -12.28
N ILE A 96 3.18 -15.30 -12.98
CA ILE A 96 4.04 -14.11 -13.12
C ILE A 96 3.25 -12.96 -13.75
N ALA A 97 2.56 -13.21 -14.86
CA ALA A 97 1.77 -12.20 -15.56
C ALA A 97 0.66 -11.63 -14.66
N ALA A 98 -0.06 -12.51 -13.93
CA ALA A 98 -1.08 -12.09 -12.98
C ALA A 98 -0.49 -11.24 -11.84
N ALA A 99 0.63 -11.66 -11.25
CA ALA A 99 1.30 -10.90 -10.19
C ALA A 99 1.75 -9.52 -10.66
N ILE A 100 2.36 -9.42 -11.85
CA ILE A 100 2.75 -8.13 -12.44
C ILE A 100 1.54 -7.23 -12.65
N SER A 101 0.46 -7.74 -13.25
CA SER A 101 -0.76 -6.97 -13.49
C SER A 101 -1.36 -6.44 -12.18
N ILE A 102 -1.52 -7.31 -11.19
CA ILE A 102 -2.02 -6.95 -9.86
C ILE A 102 -1.12 -5.90 -9.20
N ASN A 103 0.20 -6.05 -9.31
CA ASN A 103 1.15 -5.09 -8.76
C ASN A 103 0.98 -3.71 -9.39
N ILE A 104 0.86 -3.63 -10.72
CA ILE A 104 0.67 -2.37 -11.45
C ILE A 104 -0.61 -1.67 -10.99
N PHE A 105 -1.73 -2.40 -10.90
CA PHE A 105 -2.98 -1.83 -10.36
C PHE A 105 -2.81 -1.38 -8.90
N GLY A 106 -2.11 -2.16 -8.08
CA GLY A 106 -1.83 -1.81 -6.70
C GLY A 106 -1.00 -0.53 -6.56
N VAL A 107 0.07 -0.40 -7.35
CA VAL A 107 0.93 0.79 -7.44
C VAL A 107 0.11 2.00 -7.90
N PHE A 108 -0.69 1.85 -8.96
CA PHE A 108 -1.57 2.91 -9.44
C PHE A 108 -2.50 3.37 -8.31
N LEU A 109 -3.32 2.49 -7.74
CA LEU A 109 -4.27 2.85 -6.69
C LEU A 109 -3.60 3.47 -5.46
N HIS A 110 -2.45 2.95 -5.04
CA HIS A 110 -1.73 3.46 -3.89
C HIS A 110 -1.22 4.89 -4.14
N TYR A 111 -0.30 5.07 -5.09
CA TYR A 111 0.40 6.34 -5.23
C TYR A 111 -0.50 7.46 -5.72
N THR A 112 -1.43 7.19 -6.65
CA THR A 112 -2.29 8.24 -7.20
C THR A 112 -3.34 8.69 -6.21
N SER A 113 -3.90 7.80 -5.38
CA SER A 113 -4.84 8.21 -4.33
C SER A 113 -4.15 9.00 -3.22
N ASP A 114 -2.91 8.66 -2.86
CA ASP A 114 -2.14 9.46 -1.91
C ASP A 114 -1.72 10.82 -2.49
N ALA A 115 -1.39 10.89 -3.78
CA ALA A 115 -1.13 12.16 -4.46
C ALA A 115 -2.39 13.04 -4.50
N GLN A 116 -3.54 12.48 -4.89
CA GLN A 116 -4.83 13.18 -4.86
C GLN A 116 -5.09 13.72 -3.43
N LYS A 117 -4.99 12.85 -2.42
CA LYS A 117 -5.19 13.23 -1.01
C LYS A 117 -4.26 14.37 -0.59
N TYR A 118 -2.97 14.26 -0.90
CA TYR A 118 -1.97 15.26 -0.52
C TYR A 118 -2.27 16.62 -1.16
N TYR A 119 -2.43 16.67 -2.47
CA TYR A 119 -2.62 17.93 -3.18
C TYR A 119 -4.01 18.54 -2.90
N THR A 120 -5.07 17.75 -2.78
CA THR A 120 -6.38 18.26 -2.36
C THR A 120 -6.29 18.89 -0.97
N LEU A 121 -5.74 18.19 0.03
CA LEU A 121 -5.65 18.71 1.40
C LEU A 121 -4.62 19.83 1.59
N LYS A 122 -3.68 19.99 0.64
CA LYS A 122 -2.74 21.11 0.61
C LYS A 122 -3.45 22.43 0.31
N TYR A 123 -4.45 22.42 -0.58
CA TYR A 123 -5.15 23.62 -1.01
C TYR A 123 -6.54 23.77 -0.40
N LYS A 124 -7.21 22.67 -0.04
CA LYS A 124 -8.55 22.66 0.56
C LYS A 124 -8.64 21.58 1.63
N SER A 125 -8.62 21.99 2.90
CA SER A 125 -8.90 21.07 4.01
C SER A 125 -10.38 20.67 4.01
N GLY A 126 -10.68 19.39 4.16
CA GLY A 126 -12.06 18.93 4.25
C GLY A 126 -12.19 17.42 4.07
N LEU A 127 -13.42 16.96 3.88
CA LEU A 127 -13.73 15.61 3.41
C LEU A 127 -13.49 15.54 1.90
N ILE A 128 -12.80 14.50 1.43
CA ILE A 128 -12.59 14.26 -0.01
C ILE A 128 -13.62 13.22 -0.47
N THR A 129 -14.52 13.62 -1.34
CA THR A 129 -15.61 12.77 -1.86
C THR A 129 -15.52 12.53 -3.38
N GLU A 130 -14.42 12.95 -4.01
CA GLU A 130 -14.20 12.87 -5.45
C GLU A 130 -13.08 11.86 -5.84
N GLY A 131 -12.97 11.55 -7.12
CA GLY A 131 -11.89 10.71 -7.67
C GLY A 131 -11.77 9.35 -6.97
N PHE A 132 -10.56 8.98 -6.56
CA PHE A 132 -10.29 7.70 -5.89
C PHE A 132 -11.08 7.52 -4.59
N PHE A 133 -11.44 8.61 -3.92
CA PHE A 133 -12.12 8.56 -2.63
C PHE A 133 -13.64 8.50 -2.76
N ALA A 134 -14.21 8.79 -3.94
CA ALA A 134 -15.66 8.81 -4.15
C ALA A 134 -16.34 7.48 -3.81
N ARG A 135 -15.71 6.36 -4.17
CA ARG A 135 -16.27 5.01 -4.02
C ARG A 135 -15.53 4.12 -3.03
N CYS A 136 -14.32 4.49 -2.63
CA CYS A 136 -13.53 3.76 -1.66
C CYS A 136 -12.83 4.72 -0.70
N ARG A 137 -13.11 4.59 0.59
CA ARG A 137 -12.52 5.49 1.59
C ARG A 137 -11.02 5.27 1.74
N ASN A 138 -10.52 4.07 1.44
CA ASN A 138 -9.14 3.68 1.69
C ASN A 138 -8.48 3.05 0.46
N THR A 139 -8.58 3.73 -0.68
CA THR A 139 -7.99 3.30 -1.96
C THR A 139 -6.48 3.07 -1.86
N ASN A 140 -5.77 3.86 -1.05
CA ASN A 140 -4.36 3.67 -0.81
C ASN A 140 -4.05 2.32 -0.13
N TYR A 141 -4.83 1.95 0.89
CA TYR A 141 -4.71 0.65 1.54
C TYR A 141 -5.09 -0.50 0.60
N LEU A 142 -6.10 -0.34 -0.25
CA LEU A 142 -6.42 -1.33 -1.28
C LEU A 142 -5.22 -1.55 -2.22
N GLY A 143 -4.60 -0.45 -2.67
CA GLY A 143 -3.39 -0.50 -3.48
C GLY A 143 -2.25 -1.24 -2.79
N GLU A 144 -1.98 -0.94 -1.51
CA GLU A 144 -0.97 -1.67 -0.73
C GLU A 144 -1.28 -3.16 -0.59
N VAL A 145 -2.54 -3.54 -0.34
CA VAL A 145 -2.95 -4.94 -0.26
C VAL A 145 -2.68 -5.65 -1.58
N LEU A 146 -3.00 -5.04 -2.73
CA LEU A 146 -2.72 -5.63 -4.05
C LEU A 146 -1.21 -5.77 -4.32
N ILE A 147 -0.41 -4.76 -3.95
CA ILE A 147 1.06 -4.84 -4.07
C ILE A 147 1.59 -6.04 -3.29
N TYR A 148 1.25 -6.17 -2.01
CA TYR A 148 1.76 -7.28 -1.20
C TYR A 148 1.13 -8.63 -1.55
N PHE A 149 -0.11 -8.64 -2.05
CA PHE A 149 -0.73 -9.85 -2.59
C PHE A 149 0.01 -10.36 -3.83
N SER A 150 0.43 -9.46 -4.73
CA SER A 150 1.26 -9.84 -5.90
C SER A 150 2.57 -10.51 -5.49
N PHE A 151 3.18 -10.05 -4.40
CA PHE A 151 4.38 -10.66 -3.86
C PHE A 151 4.08 -12.04 -3.30
N ALA A 152 3.05 -12.18 -2.46
CA ALA A 152 2.65 -13.44 -1.86
C ALA A 152 2.32 -14.52 -2.91
N LEU A 153 1.68 -14.14 -4.03
CA LEU A 153 1.43 -15.03 -5.16
C LEU A 153 2.72 -15.64 -5.74
N LEU A 154 3.76 -14.82 -5.92
CA LEU A 154 5.04 -15.29 -6.48
C LEU A 154 5.75 -16.29 -5.57
N VAL A 155 5.57 -16.22 -4.25
CA VAL A 155 6.28 -17.09 -3.31
C VAL A 155 5.83 -18.55 -3.37
N GLN A 156 4.58 -18.80 -3.79
CA GLN A 156 3.93 -20.12 -3.74
C GLN A 156 3.95 -20.76 -2.34
N HIS A 157 3.88 -19.94 -1.30
CA HIS A 157 3.91 -20.40 0.09
C HIS A 157 2.87 -19.65 0.93
N TRP A 158 2.07 -20.40 1.69
CA TRP A 158 0.93 -19.87 2.48
C TRP A 158 1.36 -18.79 3.50
N LEU A 159 2.57 -18.90 4.05
CA LEU A 159 3.07 -17.98 5.09
C LEU A 159 3.08 -16.52 4.64
N ALA A 160 3.35 -16.24 3.36
CA ALA A 160 3.32 -14.88 2.84
C ALA A 160 1.90 -14.27 2.91
N PHE A 161 0.86 -15.09 2.69
CA PHE A 161 -0.54 -14.67 2.82
C PHE A 161 -0.93 -14.45 4.28
N VAL A 162 -0.43 -15.28 5.20
CA VAL A 162 -0.68 -15.10 6.64
C VAL A 162 -0.06 -13.81 7.16
N ILE A 163 1.17 -13.49 6.73
CA ILE A 163 1.82 -12.22 7.07
C ILE A 163 1.01 -11.05 6.49
N LEU A 164 0.58 -11.11 5.22
CA LEU A 164 -0.28 -10.08 4.64
C LEU A 164 -1.59 -9.91 5.43
N GLY A 165 -2.27 -11.01 5.74
CA GLY A 165 -3.50 -11.01 6.53
C GLY A 165 -3.31 -10.38 7.92
N LEU A 166 -2.18 -10.66 8.58
CA LEU A 166 -1.81 -10.05 9.85
C LEU A 166 -1.69 -8.53 9.75
N PHE A 167 -1.00 -8.01 8.73
CA PHE A 167 -0.90 -6.57 8.51
C PHE A 167 -2.25 -5.92 8.24
N VAL A 168 -3.08 -6.56 7.42
CA VAL A 168 -4.43 -6.07 7.14
C VAL A 168 -5.26 -6.00 8.42
N ALA A 169 -5.26 -7.07 9.22
CA ALA A 169 -6.07 -7.17 10.42
C ALA A 169 -5.60 -6.26 11.56
N VAL A 170 -4.28 -6.16 11.79
CA VAL A 170 -3.71 -5.50 12.98
C VAL A 170 -3.31 -4.05 12.70
N ILE A 171 -2.95 -3.71 11.46
CA ILE A 171 -2.45 -2.37 11.11
C ILE A 171 -3.46 -1.63 10.24
N PHE A 172 -3.87 -2.21 9.12
CA PHE A 172 -4.66 -1.46 8.14
C PHE A 172 -6.08 -1.24 8.65
N PHE A 173 -6.75 -2.31 9.08
CA PHE A 173 -8.14 -2.23 9.51
C PHE A 173 -8.36 -1.28 10.71
N PRO A 174 -7.55 -1.32 11.78
CA PRO A 174 -7.68 -0.36 12.87
C PRO A 174 -7.40 1.09 12.44
N ASN A 175 -6.44 1.32 11.54
CA ASN A 175 -6.17 2.65 11.01
C ASN A 175 -7.33 3.17 10.14
N MET A 176 -7.94 2.30 9.33
CA MET A 176 -9.13 2.64 8.54
C MET A 176 -10.32 3.02 9.43
N LEU A 177 -10.56 2.28 10.53
CA LEU A 177 -11.62 2.62 11.49
C LEU A 177 -11.34 3.90 12.26
N LYS A 178 -10.09 4.12 12.69
CA LYS A 178 -9.66 5.37 13.35
C LYS A 178 -9.85 6.57 12.42
N LYS A 179 -9.54 6.40 11.14
CA LYS A 179 -9.79 7.40 10.11
C LYS A 179 -11.29 7.66 9.93
N ASP A 180 -12.12 6.63 9.77
CA ASP A 180 -13.59 6.80 9.65
C ASP A 180 -14.16 7.55 10.87
N LYS A 181 -13.72 7.22 12.09
CA LYS A 181 -14.11 7.95 13.31
C LYS A 181 -13.67 9.41 13.29
N SER A 182 -12.52 9.71 12.69
CA SER A 182 -12.07 11.10 12.52
C SER A 182 -12.98 11.83 11.51
N LEU A 183 -13.31 11.19 10.39
CA LEU A 183 -14.12 11.75 9.32
C LEU A 183 -15.60 11.95 9.72
N SER A 184 -16.11 11.22 10.71
CA SER A 184 -17.50 11.39 11.20
C SER A 184 -17.82 12.74 11.85
N ARG A 185 -16.84 13.65 11.95
CA ARG A 185 -17.07 15.04 12.33
C ARG A 185 -17.71 15.87 11.21
N TYR A 186 -17.61 15.43 9.97
CA TYR A 186 -18.15 16.15 8.81
C TYR A 186 -19.63 15.78 8.64
N PRO A 187 -20.54 16.77 8.49
CA PRO A 187 -21.97 16.52 8.31
C PRO A 187 -22.28 15.58 7.12
N GLU A 188 -21.48 15.66 6.05
CA GLU A 188 -21.64 14.89 4.82
C GLU A 188 -21.12 13.44 4.94
N PHE A 189 -20.49 13.08 6.07
CA PHE A 189 -19.80 11.79 6.22
C PHE A 189 -20.76 10.60 6.14
N GLU A 190 -21.96 10.68 6.69
CA GLU A 190 -22.91 9.57 6.67
C GLU A 190 -23.36 9.25 5.23
N GLU A 191 -23.67 10.28 4.44
CA GLU A 191 -23.97 10.12 3.01
C GLU A 191 -22.75 9.58 2.24
N TYR A 192 -21.57 10.15 2.48
CA TYR A 192 -20.33 9.69 1.88
C TYR A 192 -20.04 8.21 2.19
N LYS A 193 -20.25 7.78 3.44
CA LYS A 193 -20.07 6.38 3.88
C LYS A 193 -21.10 5.44 3.27
N ALA A 194 -22.32 5.92 3.05
CA ALA A 194 -23.36 5.18 2.31
C ALA A 194 -22.97 4.96 0.83
N ASN A 195 -22.24 5.90 0.22
CA ASN A 195 -21.81 5.83 -1.19
C ASN A 195 -20.40 5.26 -1.42
N SER A 196 -19.61 5.05 -0.38
CA SER A 196 -18.26 4.48 -0.46
C SER A 196 -18.11 3.18 0.35
N GLY A 197 -17.22 2.29 -0.09
CA GLY A 197 -16.80 1.14 0.70
C GLY A 197 -15.58 1.46 1.57
N LEU A 198 -15.35 0.65 2.62
CA LEU A 198 -14.22 0.87 3.52
C LEU A 198 -12.88 0.59 2.82
N LEU A 199 -12.73 -0.60 2.23
CA LEU A 199 -11.52 -1.04 1.52
C LEU A 199 -11.79 -1.37 0.05
N LEU A 200 -12.90 -2.04 -0.25
CA LEU A 200 -13.32 -2.32 -1.63
C LEU A 200 -14.24 -1.21 -2.15
N PRO A 201 -14.12 -0.78 -3.41
CA PRO A 201 -14.96 0.26 -3.96
C PRO A 201 -16.41 -0.20 -4.11
N LYS A 202 -17.37 0.69 -3.83
CA LYS A 202 -18.77 0.49 -4.22
C LYS A 202 -18.92 0.79 -5.72
N VAL A 203 -19.28 -0.22 -6.49
CA VAL A 203 -19.45 -0.10 -7.95
C VAL A 203 -20.81 0.53 -8.30
N TRP A 204 -21.83 0.29 -7.47
CA TRP A 204 -23.18 0.83 -7.64
C TRP A 204 -23.53 1.75 -6.45
N GLY A 205 -24.07 2.93 -6.77
CA GLY A 205 -24.52 3.96 -5.83
C GLY A 205 -24.85 5.26 -6.58
N ASP A 206 -25.65 6.15 -6.01
CA ASP A 206 -26.03 7.39 -6.68
C ASP A 206 -24.80 8.28 -6.91
N SER A 207 -24.45 8.50 -8.17
CA SER A 207 -23.35 9.37 -8.62
C SER A 207 -23.80 10.82 -8.84
N SER A 208 -25.01 11.17 -8.40
CA SER A 208 -25.73 12.40 -8.75
C SER A 208 -25.14 13.71 -8.21
N GLN A 209 -24.07 13.68 -7.41
CA GLN A 209 -23.44 14.91 -6.88
C GLN A 209 -22.20 15.38 -7.64
N ALA A 210 -21.66 14.60 -8.60
CA ALA A 210 -20.51 15.05 -9.39
C ALA A 210 -20.91 16.08 -10.47
N ASP A 211 -22.13 15.99 -11.01
CA ASP A 211 -22.57 16.78 -12.16
C ASP A 211 -23.12 18.18 -11.80
N THR A 212 -23.27 18.52 -10.52
CA THR A 212 -23.87 19.80 -10.10
C THR A 212 -22.86 20.94 -9.92
N LEU A 213 -21.55 20.68 -10.02
CA LEU A 213 -20.51 21.71 -9.84
C LEU A 213 -19.94 22.28 -11.15
N GLU A 214 -20.35 21.77 -12.32
CA GLU A 214 -19.88 22.26 -13.63
C GLU A 214 -20.80 23.31 -14.29
N VAL A 215 -21.90 23.73 -13.65
CA VAL A 215 -22.87 24.66 -14.27
C VAL A 215 -22.72 26.12 -13.81
N GLU A 216 -21.85 26.42 -12.85
CA GLU A 216 -21.58 27.80 -12.42
C GLU A 216 -20.07 28.11 -12.41
N GLY A 217 -19.52 28.39 -13.60
CA GLY A 217 -18.14 28.84 -13.80
C GLY A 217 -17.93 29.47 -15.17
#